data_AF-A0A139X7T1-F1
#
_entry.id   AF-A0A139X7T1-F1
#
_cell.length_a   1.000
_cell.length_b   1.000
_cell.length_c   1.000
_cell.angle_alpha   90.00
_cell.angle_beta   90.00
_cell.angle_gamma   90.00
#
_symmetry.space_group_name_H-M   'P 1'
#
loop_
_entity.id
_entity.type
_entity.pdbx_description
1 polymer ?
#
loop_
_entity_poly.entity_id
_entity_poly.type
_entity_poly.pdbx_seq_one_letter_code
_entity_poly.pdbx_strand_id
1 'polypeptide(L)'
;MQKEQRQFQGGVQIARIPPVSGLYAWYYRPLVVDTLVVSQTIASFLETPSEMLTEIEMRYGVHLVSKSTLKFVYGSQRQIASEVLDEVVACAENFLIDLFKSNALYFFTRPIYIGIAKNLYRRAYLQHYISLDEMWNDTSSISKHLNIFPNASVKSTMKQLNIPHSFPLEARVRRIAPRDLMVHIFPTNSLPAEIGEDNDDTEFDTTSRRALEKLLQLVSDPICGRR
;
A
#
# COMPACT_ATOMS: atom_id res chain seq x y z
N MET A 1 2.46 10.38 29.21
CA MET A 1 1.54 9.25 28.93
C MET A 1 1.74 8.79 27.50
N GLN A 2 2.44 7.68 27.29
CA GLN A 2 2.49 7.04 25.97
C GLN A 2 1.09 6.50 25.68
N LYS A 3 0.41 7.08 24.68
CA LYS A 3 -0.82 6.47 24.15
C LYS A 3 -0.42 5.12 23.56
N GLU A 4 -0.91 4.04 24.13
CA GLU A 4 -0.68 2.69 23.62
C GLU A 4 -1.09 2.62 22.15
N GLN A 5 -0.09 2.32 21.34
CA GLN A 5 -0.23 2.04 19.93
C GLN A 5 -0.92 0.68 19.76
N ARG A 6 -2.03 0.64 19.03
CA ARG A 6 -2.84 -0.58 18.86
C ARG A 6 -2.64 -1.17 17.47
N GLN A 7 -2.34 -2.46 17.44
CA GLN A 7 -2.13 -3.25 16.21
C GLN A 7 -3.31 -4.20 16.02
N PHE A 8 -3.79 -4.31 14.79
CA PHE A 8 -4.90 -5.18 14.41
C PHE A 8 -4.56 -5.90 13.10
N GLN A 9 -4.67 -7.23 13.08
CA GLN A 9 -4.47 -8.04 11.87
C GLN A 9 -5.83 -8.50 11.32
N GLY A 10 -5.90 -8.80 10.02
CA GLY A 10 -7.11 -9.18 9.27
C GLY A 10 -8.25 -9.92 10.01
N GLY A 11 -9.47 -9.73 9.52
CA GLY A 11 -10.67 -10.39 10.06
C GLY A 11 -11.18 -9.76 11.37
N VAL A 12 -11.42 -10.60 12.37
CA VAL A 12 -12.09 -10.21 13.64
C VAL A 12 -11.33 -9.12 14.40
N GLN A 13 -10.00 -9.02 14.28
CA GLN A 13 -9.27 -8.00 15.03
C GLN A 13 -9.47 -6.61 14.42
N ILE A 14 -9.52 -6.46 13.09
CA ILE A 14 -9.79 -5.17 12.44
C ILE A 14 -11.23 -4.70 12.76
N ALA A 15 -12.17 -5.62 12.91
CA ALA A 15 -13.52 -5.29 13.38
C ALA A 15 -13.57 -4.74 14.82
N ARG A 16 -12.49 -4.84 15.60
CA ARG A 16 -12.39 -4.32 16.98
C ARG A 16 -11.73 -2.94 17.07
N ILE A 17 -11.51 -2.28 15.94
CA ILE A 17 -10.97 -0.93 15.92
C ILE A 17 -11.90 0.01 16.71
N PRO A 18 -11.38 0.78 17.69
CA PRO A 18 -12.22 1.70 18.43
C PRO A 18 -12.70 2.87 17.53
N PRO A 19 -13.94 3.35 17.70
CA PRO A 19 -14.48 4.49 16.96
C PRO A 19 -13.92 5.81 17.52
N VAL A 20 -12.62 6.02 17.32
CA VAL A 20 -11.89 7.22 17.76
C VAL A 20 -11.27 7.93 16.56
N SER A 21 -10.94 9.20 16.73
CA SER A 21 -10.23 9.98 15.72
C SER A 21 -8.73 9.65 15.73
N GLY A 22 -8.10 9.69 14.56
CA GLY A 22 -6.65 9.53 14.49
C GLY A 22 -6.10 9.22 13.11
N LEU A 23 -4.87 8.72 13.12
CA LEU A 23 -4.17 8.21 11.95
C LEU A 23 -4.18 6.68 11.99
N TYR A 24 -4.15 6.05 10.81
CA TYR A 24 -3.92 4.63 10.69
C TYR A 24 -2.97 4.35 9.53
N ALA A 25 -2.21 3.26 9.65
CA ALA A 25 -1.27 2.82 8.63
C ALA A 25 -1.47 1.32 8.37
N TRP A 26 -1.57 0.96 7.09
CA TRP A 26 -1.68 -0.40 6.62
C TRP A 26 -0.31 -0.96 6.26
N TYR A 27 -0.02 -2.17 6.74
CA TYR A 27 1.22 -2.89 6.50
C TYR A 27 0.92 -4.27 5.96
N TYR A 28 1.83 -4.79 5.14
CA TYR A 28 1.82 -6.18 4.73
C TYR A 28 2.42 -7.03 5.84
N ARG A 29 1.63 -7.93 6.44
CA ARG A 29 2.06 -8.89 7.45
C ARG A 29 1.37 -10.23 7.16
N PRO A 30 2.01 -11.11 6.36
CA PRO A 30 1.40 -12.38 5.99
C PRO A 30 1.14 -13.24 7.22
N LEU A 31 -0.07 -13.78 7.32
CA LEU A 31 -0.43 -14.71 8.40
C LEU A 31 0.09 -16.12 8.09
N VAL A 32 0.01 -16.51 6.81
CA VAL A 32 0.56 -17.76 6.29
C VAL A 32 1.76 -17.42 5.42
N VAL A 33 2.94 -17.91 5.81
CA VAL A 33 4.18 -17.66 5.08
C VAL A 33 4.36 -18.75 4.03
N ASP A 34 3.60 -18.64 2.93
CA ASP A 34 3.94 -19.35 1.69
C ASP A 34 5.01 -18.55 0.97
N THR A 35 6.23 -19.09 0.90
CA THR A 35 7.41 -18.40 0.40
C THR A 35 7.23 -17.87 -1.01
N LEU A 36 6.52 -18.59 -1.88
CA LEU A 36 6.30 -18.20 -3.27
C LEU A 36 5.32 -17.02 -3.37
N VAL A 37 4.21 -17.08 -2.63
CA VAL A 37 3.20 -16.01 -2.61
C VAL A 37 3.75 -14.75 -1.95
N VAL A 38 4.51 -14.91 -0.86
CA VAL A 38 5.14 -13.80 -0.13
C VAL A 38 6.21 -13.13 -1.00
N SER A 39 7.07 -13.91 -1.66
CA SER A 39 8.08 -13.38 -2.59
C SER A 39 7.44 -12.57 -3.72
N GLN A 40 6.43 -13.12 -4.39
CA GLN A 40 5.70 -12.40 -5.45
C GLN A 40 5.04 -11.12 -4.96
N THR A 41 4.46 -11.15 -3.76
CA THR A 41 3.81 -9.97 -3.16
C THR A 41 4.84 -8.89 -2.84
N ILE A 42 5.99 -9.25 -2.25
CA ILE A 42 7.06 -8.31 -1.92
C ILE A 42 7.71 -7.74 -3.18
N ALA A 43 7.96 -8.58 -4.19
CA ALA A 43 8.46 -8.16 -5.50
C ALA A 43 7.53 -7.10 -6.12
N SER A 44 6.20 -7.24 -5.99
CA SER A 44 5.23 -6.26 -6.49
C SER A 44 5.39 -4.85 -5.87
N PHE A 45 5.93 -4.74 -4.66
CA PHE A 45 6.26 -3.45 -4.05
C PHE A 45 7.54 -2.84 -4.62
N LEU A 46 8.53 -3.67 -4.95
CA LEU A 46 9.88 -3.25 -5.34
C LEU A 46 10.03 -3.04 -6.85
N GLU A 47 9.27 -3.76 -7.66
CA GLU A 47 9.39 -3.76 -9.13
C GLU A 47 8.46 -2.76 -9.82
N THR A 48 7.96 -1.75 -9.09
CA THR A 48 7.10 -0.74 -9.71
C THR A 48 7.87 -0.01 -10.81
N PRO A 49 7.45 -0.14 -12.09
CA PRO A 49 8.18 0.41 -13.21
C PRO A 49 8.20 1.94 -13.06
N SER A 50 9.39 2.49 -12.88
CA SER A 50 9.57 3.94 -12.86
C SER A 50 9.86 4.43 -14.26
N GLU A 51 9.30 5.59 -14.61
CA GLU A 51 9.59 6.25 -15.89
C GLU A 51 10.51 7.46 -15.61
N MET A 52 11.61 7.54 -16.35
CA MET A 52 12.44 8.74 -16.40
C MET A 52 11.94 9.61 -17.55
N LEU A 53 11.46 10.81 -17.21
CA LEU A 53 11.16 11.85 -18.19
C LEU A 53 12.40 12.72 -18.36
N THR A 54 12.96 12.74 -19.56
CA THR A 54 14.07 13.62 -19.93
C THR A 54 13.51 14.71 -20.83
N GLU A 55 13.55 15.95 -20.34
CA GLU A 55 13.17 17.15 -21.08
C GLU A 55 14.42 17.98 -21.35
N ILE A 56 14.70 18.23 -22.63
CA ILE A 56 15.82 19.06 -23.08
C ILE A 56 15.24 20.22 -23.86
N GLU A 57 15.42 21.43 -23.34
CA GLU A 57 15.09 22.67 -24.02
C GLU A 57 16.35 23.26 -24.66
N MET A 58 16.31 23.47 -25.97
CA MET A 58 17.42 24.04 -26.73
C MET A 58 17.09 25.47 -27.21
N ARG A 59 18.13 26.25 -27.53
CA ARG A 59 17.94 27.56 -28.17
C ARG A 59 17.14 27.40 -29.48
N TYR A 60 16.31 28.40 -29.78
CA TYR A 60 15.36 28.42 -30.91
C TYR A 60 14.06 27.60 -30.74
N GLY A 61 13.65 27.29 -29.51
CA GLY A 61 12.32 26.73 -29.23
C GLY A 61 12.19 25.23 -29.55
N VAL A 62 13.31 24.51 -29.64
CA VAL A 62 13.29 23.06 -29.80
C VAL A 62 13.17 22.41 -28.41
N HIS A 63 12.07 21.71 -28.18
CA HIS A 63 11.81 20.92 -26.99
C HIS A 63 11.90 19.43 -27.31
N LEU A 64 12.83 18.73 -26.70
CA LEU A 64 12.97 17.28 -26.83
C LEU A 64 12.49 16.61 -25.54
N VAL A 65 11.42 15.82 -25.66
CA VAL A 65 10.82 15.09 -24.54
C VAL A 65 11.01 13.59 -24.81
N SER A 66 11.77 12.92 -23.95
CA SER A 66 12.00 11.48 -24.00
C SER A 66 11.48 10.81 -22.73
N LYS A 67 10.84 9.65 -22.88
CA LYS A 67 10.38 8.81 -21.77
C LYS A 67 11.13 7.49 -21.83
N SER A 68 11.87 7.19 -20.78
CA SER A 68 12.65 5.95 -20.65
C SER A 68 12.16 5.13 -19.47
N THR A 69 12.02 3.82 -19.63
CA THR A 69 11.65 2.92 -18.53
C THR A 69 12.88 2.59 -17.68
N LEU A 70 12.77 2.78 -16.38
CA LEU A 70 13.82 2.43 -15.41
C LEU A 70 13.57 1.01 -14.90
N LYS A 71 14.63 0.21 -14.89
CA LYS A 71 14.68 -1.07 -14.17
C LYS A 71 15.59 -0.89 -12.97
N PHE A 72 15.06 -1.11 -11.77
CA PHE A 72 15.86 -1.11 -10.56
C PHE A 72 16.60 -2.44 -10.44
N VAL A 73 17.89 -2.35 -10.18
CA VAL A 73 18.76 -3.50 -9.93
C VAL A 73 19.47 -3.31 -8.59
N TYR A 74 19.69 -4.39 -7.86
CA TYR A 74 20.22 -4.41 -6.51
C TYR A 74 21.59 -5.07 -6.45
N GLY A 75 22.45 -4.57 -5.56
CA GLY A 75 23.77 -5.12 -5.28
C GLY A 75 24.79 -4.92 -6.42
N SER A 76 26.00 -5.43 -6.19
CA SER A 76 27.09 -5.42 -7.18
C SER A 76 26.81 -6.33 -8.37
N GLN A 77 25.98 -7.36 -8.18
CA GLN A 77 25.61 -8.34 -9.20
C GLN A 77 24.45 -7.88 -10.10
N ARG A 78 23.85 -6.70 -9.83
CA ARG A 78 22.72 -6.14 -10.58
C ARG A 78 21.50 -7.08 -10.67
N GLN A 79 21.12 -7.65 -9.54
CA GLN A 79 19.99 -8.58 -9.44
C GLN A 79 18.65 -7.83 -9.45
N ILE A 80 17.60 -8.45 -9.97
CA ILE A 80 16.23 -7.94 -9.83
C ILE A 80 15.66 -8.30 -8.45
N ALA A 81 14.54 -7.67 -8.06
CA ALA A 81 13.99 -7.85 -6.72
C ALA A 81 13.60 -9.31 -6.44
N SER A 82 13.02 -10.00 -7.42
CA SER A 82 12.70 -11.43 -7.30
C SER A 82 13.92 -12.30 -7.03
N GLU A 83 15.04 -12.08 -7.73
CA GLU A 83 16.29 -12.83 -7.53
C GLU A 83 16.84 -12.64 -6.10
N VAL A 84 16.82 -11.40 -5.60
CA VAL A 84 17.24 -11.12 -4.20
C VAL A 84 16.33 -11.84 -3.22
N LEU A 85 15.02 -11.87 -3.47
CA LEU A 85 14.07 -12.55 -2.60
C LEU A 85 14.26 -14.07 -2.63
N ASP A 86 14.49 -14.65 -3.80
CA ASP A 86 14.72 -16.08 -3.96
C ASP A 86 16.00 -16.52 -3.23
N GLU A 87 17.07 -15.70 -3.29
CA GLU A 87 18.30 -15.94 -2.53
C GLU A 87 18.08 -15.86 -1.02
N VAL A 88 17.33 -14.87 -0.55
CA VAL A 88 17.02 -14.72 0.89
C VAL A 88 16.13 -15.87 1.37
N VAL A 89 15.16 -16.32 0.57
CA VAL A 89 14.34 -17.48 0.88
C VAL A 89 15.22 -18.74 0.93
N ALA A 90 16.13 -18.94 -0.01
CA ALA A 90 17.03 -20.10 -0.02
C ALA A 90 18.01 -20.13 1.17
N CYS A 91 18.49 -18.97 1.62
CA CYS A 91 19.52 -18.89 2.66
C CYS A 91 18.98 -18.64 4.08
N ALA A 92 17.82 -17.99 4.21
CA ALA A 92 17.36 -17.40 5.48
C ALA A 92 15.83 -17.43 5.64
N GLU A 93 15.16 -18.48 5.17
CA GLU A 93 13.69 -18.65 5.26
C GLU A 93 13.14 -18.40 6.68
N ASN A 94 13.76 -19.01 7.69
CA ASN A 94 13.34 -18.87 9.10
C ASN A 94 13.43 -17.43 9.59
N PHE A 95 14.44 -16.67 9.15
CA PHE A 95 14.57 -15.27 9.53
C PHE A 95 13.42 -14.43 8.96
N LEU A 96 13.00 -14.68 7.72
CA LEU A 96 11.84 -13.98 7.15
C LEU A 96 10.55 -14.31 7.92
N ILE A 97 10.34 -15.58 8.26
CA ILE A 97 9.19 -16.01 9.08
C ILE A 97 9.21 -15.29 10.44
N ASP A 98 10.35 -15.25 11.11
CA ASP A 98 10.49 -14.60 12.41
C ASP A 98 10.32 -13.08 12.30
N LEU A 99 10.81 -12.46 11.22
CA LEU A 99 10.61 -11.04 10.94
C LEU A 99 9.13 -10.69 10.77
N PHE A 100 8.35 -11.49 10.02
CA PHE A 100 6.91 -11.25 9.84
C PHE A 100 6.10 -11.50 11.12
N LYS A 101 6.55 -12.42 11.97
CA LYS A 101 5.96 -12.64 13.30
C LYS A 101 6.35 -11.56 14.28
N SER A 102 7.50 -10.93 14.11
CA SER A 102 8.00 -9.89 15.00
C SER A 102 7.16 -8.62 14.91
N ASN A 103 6.95 -8.00 16.08
CA ASN A 103 6.43 -6.64 16.12
C ASN A 103 7.43 -5.65 15.50
N ALA A 104 8.71 -6.01 15.33
CA ALA A 104 9.67 -5.09 14.71
C ALA A 104 9.37 -4.76 13.24
N LEU A 105 8.54 -5.57 12.56
CA LEU A 105 8.24 -5.44 11.13
C LEU A 105 7.87 -4.00 10.73
N TYR A 106 6.97 -3.35 11.48
CA TYR A 106 6.46 -2.03 11.12
C TYR A 106 7.51 -0.90 11.21
N PHE A 107 8.65 -1.14 11.88
CA PHE A 107 9.77 -0.18 11.90
C PHE A 107 10.63 -0.28 10.64
N PHE A 108 10.67 -1.45 10.00
CA PHE A 108 11.51 -1.71 8.84
C PHE A 108 10.74 -1.72 7.52
N THR A 109 9.41 -1.85 7.57
CA THR A 109 8.56 -1.85 6.37
C THR A 109 7.88 -0.51 6.15
N ARG A 110 7.82 -0.10 4.89
CA ARG A 110 6.99 1.03 4.46
C ARG A 110 5.50 0.67 4.61
N PRO A 111 4.65 1.57 5.13
CA PRO A 111 3.20 1.37 5.08
C PRO A 111 2.70 1.43 3.64
N ILE A 112 1.81 0.50 3.29
CA ILE A 112 1.14 0.44 1.98
C ILE A 112 0.27 1.69 1.79
N TYR A 113 -0.41 2.10 2.86
CA TYR A 113 -1.27 3.27 2.86
C TYR A 113 -1.34 3.86 4.27
N ILE A 114 -1.34 5.19 4.34
CA ILE A 114 -1.59 5.95 5.56
C ILE A 114 -2.85 6.77 5.34
N GLY A 115 -3.78 6.69 6.28
CA GLY A 115 -5.04 7.44 6.25
C GLY A 115 -5.29 8.22 7.54
N ILE A 116 -6.14 9.25 7.42
CA ILE A 116 -6.60 10.08 8.53
C ILE A 116 -8.11 9.96 8.64
N ALA A 117 -8.64 9.74 9.85
CA ALA A 117 -10.08 9.59 10.08
C ALA A 117 -10.53 10.34 11.34
N LYS A 118 -11.77 10.88 11.32
CA LYS A 118 -12.44 11.31 12.55
C LYS A 118 -13.02 10.11 13.32
N ASN A 119 -13.32 9.03 12.61
CA ASN A 119 -13.75 7.75 13.09
C ASN A 119 -12.95 6.65 12.38
N LEU A 120 -11.92 6.16 13.07
CA LEU A 120 -11.03 5.12 12.59
C LEU A 120 -11.75 3.81 12.28
N TYR A 121 -12.78 3.46 13.04
CA TYR A 121 -13.59 2.27 12.76
C TYR A 121 -14.31 2.41 11.41
N ARG A 122 -14.93 3.56 11.15
CA ARG A 122 -15.62 3.79 9.87
C ARG A 122 -14.65 3.72 8.69
N ARG A 123 -13.56 4.48 8.73
CA ARG A 123 -12.65 4.58 7.59
C ARG A 123 -11.82 3.31 7.39
N ALA A 124 -11.16 2.81 8.44
CA ALA A 124 -10.28 1.65 8.30
C ALA A 124 -11.04 0.33 8.16
N TYR A 125 -12.09 0.10 8.95
CA TYR A 125 -12.81 -1.17 8.87
C TYR A 125 -13.94 -1.12 7.83
N LEU A 126 -14.94 -0.24 8.01
CA LEU A 126 -16.13 -0.26 7.16
C LEU A 126 -15.85 0.11 5.71
N GLN A 127 -14.98 1.10 5.46
CA GLN A 127 -14.72 1.58 4.09
C GLN A 127 -13.53 0.87 3.44
N HIS A 128 -12.44 0.61 4.18
CA HIS A 128 -11.23 0.04 3.56
C HIS A 128 -11.25 -1.49 3.64
N TYR A 129 -11.40 -2.07 4.83
CA TYR A 129 -11.32 -3.51 5.00
C TYR A 129 -12.49 -4.26 4.35
N ILE A 130 -13.73 -3.85 4.59
CA ILE A 130 -14.92 -4.51 4.01
C ILE A 130 -14.89 -4.41 2.48
N SER A 131 -14.63 -3.22 1.93
CA SER A 131 -14.52 -3.09 0.47
C SER A 131 -13.41 -3.96 -0.09
N LEU A 132 -12.26 -4.09 0.57
CA LEU A 132 -11.22 -5.02 0.12
C LEU A 132 -11.72 -6.46 0.12
N ASP A 133 -12.40 -6.90 1.17
CA ASP A 133 -12.98 -8.24 1.29
C ASP A 133 -13.99 -8.51 0.16
N GLU A 134 -14.85 -7.54 -0.14
CA GLU A 134 -15.79 -7.59 -1.27
C GLU A 134 -15.09 -7.69 -2.62
N MET A 135 -13.96 -6.99 -2.83
CA MET A 135 -13.18 -7.07 -4.05
C MET A 135 -12.47 -8.43 -4.22
N TRP A 136 -12.24 -9.15 -3.12
CA TRP A 136 -11.71 -10.52 -3.12
C TRP A 136 -12.77 -11.59 -3.41
N ASN A 137 -14.06 -11.24 -3.37
CA ASN A 137 -15.12 -12.14 -3.80
C ASN A 137 -15.00 -12.45 -5.30
N ASP A 138 -15.01 -13.74 -5.65
CA ASP A 138 -14.91 -14.22 -7.04
C ASP A 138 -16.01 -13.65 -7.96
N THR A 139 -17.14 -13.26 -7.39
CA THR A 139 -18.25 -12.67 -8.15
C THR A 139 -18.03 -11.19 -8.50
N SER A 140 -17.09 -10.51 -7.84
CA SER A 140 -16.80 -9.09 -8.06
C SER A 140 -16.28 -8.82 -9.47
N SER A 141 -16.61 -7.66 -10.01
CA SER A 141 -16.14 -7.22 -11.34
C SER A 141 -14.61 -7.15 -11.40
N ILE A 142 -13.98 -6.77 -10.28
CA ILE A 142 -12.51 -6.69 -10.16
C ILE A 142 -11.89 -8.07 -10.20
N SER A 143 -12.39 -9.04 -9.42
CA SER A 143 -11.86 -10.41 -9.46
C SER A 143 -12.05 -11.06 -10.82
N LYS A 144 -13.22 -10.88 -11.47
CA LYS A 144 -13.44 -11.34 -12.84
C LYS A 144 -12.43 -10.74 -13.83
N HIS A 145 -12.17 -9.43 -13.73
CA HIS A 145 -11.20 -8.76 -14.59
C HIS A 145 -9.76 -9.25 -14.35
N LEU A 146 -9.33 -9.38 -13.10
CA LEU A 146 -7.98 -9.83 -12.73
C LEU A 146 -7.77 -11.32 -13.04
N ASN A 147 -8.83 -12.15 -13.04
CA ASN A 147 -8.73 -13.54 -13.47
C ASN A 147 -8.47 -13.66 -14.98
N ILE A 148 -9.01 -12.75 -15.79
CA ILE A 148 -8.76 -12.69 -17.24
C ILE A 148 -7.41 -12.01 -17.53
N PHE A 149 -7.08 -10.95 -16.78
CA PHE A 149 -5.86 -10.16 -16.94
C PHE A 149 -5.02 -10.16 -15.66
N PRO A 150 -4.28 -11.25 -15.37
CA PRO A 150 -3.56 -11.43 -14.10
C PRO A 150 -2.45 -10.40 -13.84
N ASN A 151 -1.97 -9.75 -14.91
CA ASN A 151 -0.89 -8.75 -14.86
C ASN A 151 -1.41 -7.32 -15.08
N ALA A 152 -2.72 -7.09 -14.92
CA ALA A 152 -3.28 -5.75 -15.05
C ALA A 152 -2.71 -4.82 -13.97
N SER A 153 -2.32 -3.60 -14.38
CA SER A 153 -1.96 -2.52 -13.47
C SER A 153 -3.21 -1.89 -12.83
N VAL A 154 -3.02 -1.21 -11.69
CA VAL A 154 -4.11 -0.44 -11.04
C VAL A 154 -4.75 0.53 -12.03
N LYS A 155 -3.93 1.24 -12.82
CA LYS A 155 -4.40 2.21 -13.82
C LYS A 155 -5.24 1.56 -14.93
N SER A 156 -4.84 0.38 -15.42
CA SER A 156 -5.63 -0.34 -16.43
C SER A 156 -6.95 -0.83 -15.86
N THR A 157 -6.96 -1.34 -14.62
CA THR A 157 -8.17 -1.81 -13.96
C THR A 157 -9.14 -0.66 -13.68
N MET A 158 -8.65 0.49 -13.21
CA MET A 158 -9.44 1.71 -13.03
C MET A 158 -10.11 2.13 -14.34
N LYS A 159 -9.34 2.21 -15.43
CA LYS A 159 -9.86 2.64 -16.74
C LYS A 159 -10.90 1.67 -17.29
N GLN A 160 -10.67 0.36 -17.15
CA GLN A 160 -11.57 -0.65 -17.70
C GLN A 160 -12.89 -0.76 -16.94
N LEU A 161 -12.85 -0.64 -15.62
CA LEU A 161 -14.02 -0.79 -14.76
C LEU A 161 -14.70 0.54 -14.40
N ASN A 162 -14.11 1.67 -14.84
CA ASN A 162 -14.54 3.02 -14.51
C ASN A 162 -14.70 3.24 -12.99
N ILE A 163 -13.70 2.79 -12.23
CA ILE A 163 -13.67 2.91 -10.77
C ILE A 163 -12.56 3.89 -10.33
N PRO A 164 -12.78 4.67 -9.25
CA PRO A 164 -11.77 5.56 -8.72
C PRO A 164 -10.60 4.78 -8.08
N HIS A 165 -9.49 5.47 -7.89
CA HIS A 165 -8.35 4.92 -7.15
C HIS A 165 -8.71 4.78 -5.67
N SER A 166 -8.45 3.61 -5.09
CA SER A 166 -8.64 3.35 -3.67
C SER A 166 -7.58 2.38 -3.13
N PHE A 167 -7.29 2.47 -1.84
CA PHE A 167 -6.39 1.51 -1.18
C PHE A 167 -6.83 0.05 -1.36
N PRO A 168 -8.13 -0.29 -1.21
CA PRO A 168 -8.61 -1.66 -1.46
C PRO A 168 -8.30 -2.16 -2.87
N LEU A 169 -8.47 -1.30 -3.89
CA LEU A 169 -8.15 -1.65 -5.27
C LEU A 169 -6.66 -1.91 -5.43
N GLU A 170 -5.81 -1.06 -4.87
CA GLU A 170 -4.35 -1.23 -4.94
C GLU A 170 -3.90 -2.53 -4.27
N ALA A 171 -4.40 -2.83 -3.07
CA ALA A 171 -4.12 -4.07 -2.37
C ALA A 171 -4.61 -5.30 -3.16
N ARG A 172 -5.80 -5.24 -3.77
CA ARG A 172 -6.36 -6.33 -4.57
C ARG A 172 -5.56 -6.61 -5.84
N VAL A 173 -5.13 -5.56 -6.56
CA VAL A 173 -4.31 -5.69 -7.78
C VAL A 173 -2.93 -6.25 -7.46
N ARG A 174 -2.35 -5.87 -6.31
CA ARG A 174 -1.11 -6.44 -5.77
C ARG A 174 -1.28 -7.85 -5.16
N ARG A 175 -2.48 -8.43 -5.25
CA ARG A 175 -2.84 -9.77 -4.73
C ARG A 175 -2.63 -9.95 -3.22
N ILE A 176 -2.77 -8.87 -2.45
CA ILE A 176 -2.69 -8.91 -0.99
C ILE A 176 -4.03 -9.36 -0.42
N ALA A 177 -4.05 -10.51 0.24
CA ALA A 177 -5.26 -11.02 0.86
C ALA A 177 -5.63 -10.17 2.09
N PRO A 178 -6.93 -9.99 2.42
CA PRO A 178 -7.35 -9.20 3.58
C PRO A 178 -6.76 -9.72 4.91
N ARG A 179 -6.52 -11.03 5.01
CA ARG A 179 -5.88 -11.70 6.16
C ARG A 179 -4.41 -11.32 6.36
N ASP A 180 -3.71 -10.94 5.30
CA ASP A 180 -2.28 -10.64 5.29
C ASP A 180 -2.00 -9.15 5.51
N LEU A 181 -3.04 -8.40 5.88
CA LEU A 181 -2.96 -6.98 6.22
C LEU A 181 -2.99 -6.77 7.72
N MET A 182 -2.16 -5.82 8.16
CA MET A 182 -2.12 -5.32 9.52
C MET A 182 -2.36 -3.82 9.52
N VAL A 183 -3.26 -3.35 10.37
CA VAL A 183 -3.51 -1.94 10.66
C VAL A 183 -2.84 -1.56 11.96
N HIS A 184 -2.08 -0.48 11.92
CA HIS A 184 -1.58 0.19 13.11
C HIS A 184 -2.31 1.50 13.33
N ILE A 185 -2.81 1.74 14.55
CA ILE A 185 -3.64 2.90 14.87
C ILE A 185 -2.94 3.86 15.82
N PHE A 186 -3.02 5.15 15.47
CA PHE A 186 -2.49 6.28 16.23
C PHE A 186 -3.63 7.25 16.60
N PRO A 187 -4.30 7.04 17.74
CA PRO A 187 -5.44 7.86 18.12
C PRO A 187 -5.01 9.28 18.49
N THR A 188 -5.58 10.28 17.84
CA THR A 188 -5.33 11.70 18.13
C THR A 188 -6.63 12.49 18.17
N ASN A 189 -6.70 13.44 19.09
CA ASN A 189 -7.85 14.34 19.24
C ASN A 189 -7.58 15.68 18.52
N SER A 190 -6.36 15.88 18.03
CA SER A 190 -5.88 17.13 17.45
C SER A 190 -5.87 17.02 15.92
N LEU A 191 -7.05 16.84 15.33
CA LEU A 191 -7.21 16.83 13.87
C LEU A 191 -7.70 18.19 13.37
N PRO A 192 -7.20 18.70 12.24
CA PRO A 192 -7.75 19.91 11.63
C PRO A 192 -9.23 19.73 11.31
N ALA A 193 -10.07 20.73 11.60
CA ALA A 193 -11.50 20.66 11.32
C ALA A 193 -11.78 20.45 9.80
N GLU A 194 -10.90 20.99 8.97
CA GLU A 194 -10.95 20.99 7.50
C GLU A 194 -10.82 19.61 6.84
N ILE A 195 -10.45 18.56 7.57
CA ILE A 195 -10.36 17.21 6.97
C ILE A 195 -11.73 16.66 6.54
N GLY A 196 -12.84 17.32 6.90
CA GLY A 196 -14.20 16.90 6.53
C GLY A 196 -14.71 15.73 7.36
N GLU A 197 -15.89 15.21 7.00
CA GLU A 197 -16.46 14.00 7.62
C GLU A 197 -15.94 12.74 6.94
N ASP A 198 -16.05 11.60 7.63
CA ASP A 198 -15.74 10.31 7.03
C ASP A 198 -16.95 9.86 6.22
N ASN A 199 -17.00 10.25 4.95
CA ASN A 199 -18.05 9.85 4.00
C ASN A 199 -17.65 8.54 3.30
N ASP A 200 -18.65 7.76 2.87
CA ASP A 200 -18.42 6.46 2.23
C ASP A 200 -17.90 6.62 0.79
N ASP A 201 -18.20 7.75 0.16
CA ASP A 201 -17.66 8.11 -1.14
C ASP A 201 -16.31 8.85 -1.00
N THR A 202 -15.23 8.14 -1.31
CA THR A 202 -13.84 8.70 -1.33
C THR A 202 -13.66 9.87 -2.30
N GLU A 203 -14.57 10.08 -3.25
CA GLU A 203 -14.56 11.23 -4.15
C GLU A 203 -14.85 12.56 -3.44
N PHE A 204 -15.59 12.52 -2.33
CA PHE A 204 -15.90 13.69 -1.49
C PHE A 204 -14.88 13.94 -0.38
N ASP A 205 -13.76 13.21 -0.37
CA ASP A 205 -12.66 13.52 0.54
C ASP A 205 -12.19 14.96 0.30
N THR A 206 -12.06 15.70 1.41
CA THR A 206 -11.59 17.10 1.36
C THR A 206 -10.18 17.19 0.79
N THR A 207 -9.90 18.31 0.13
CA THR A 207 -8.56 18.63 -0.39
C THR A 207 -7.50 18.61 0.73
N SER A 208 -7.84 19.13 1.91
CA SER A 208 -6.97 19.13 3.09
C SER A 208 -6.65 17.71 3.58
N ARG A 209 -7.63 16.80 3.63
CA ARG A 209 -7.39 15.40 4.00
C ARG A 209 -6.43 14.73 3.01
N ARG A 210 -6.70 14.87 1.71
CA ARG A 210 -5.85 14.28 0.65
C ARG A 210 -4.43 14.83 0.68
N ALA A 211 -4.25 16.12 0.93
CA ALA A 211 -2.94 16.74 1.02
C ALA A 211 -2.14 16.20 2.22
N LEU A 212 -2.78 16.07 3.38
CA LEU A 212 -2.15 15.52 4.59
C LEU A 212 -1.79 14.04 4.43
N GLU A 213 -2.69 13.21 3.87
CA GLU A 213 -2.41 11.80 3.59
C GLU A 213 -1.23 11.65 2.63
N LYS A 214 -1.18 12.46 1.55
CA LYS A 214 -0.03 12.49 0.62
C LYS A 214 1.27 12.88 1.31
N LEU A 215 1.24 13.91 2.16
CA LEU A 215 2.42 14.35 2.90
C LEU A 215 2.91 13.25 3.86
N LEU A 216 2.01 12.60 4.58
CA LEU A 216 2.36 11.49 5.47
C LEU A 216 2.96 10.31 4.69
N GLN A 217 2.40 9.98 3.53
CA GLN A 217 2.95 8.95 2.65
C GLN A 217 4.36 9.30 2.17
N LEU A 218 4.62 10.56 1.79
CA LEU A 218 5.94 11.03 1.39
C LEU A 218 6.96 11.03 2.54
N VAL A 219 6.55 11.41 3.75
CA VAL A 219 7.45 11.43 4.93
C VAL A 219 7.71 10.00 5.44
N SER A 220 6.78 9.08 5.21
CA SER A 220 6.95 7.67 5.56
C SER A 220 7.89 6.90 4.63
N ASP A 221 8.31 7.50 3.51
CA ASP A 221 9.42 6.96 2.73
C ASP A 221 10.70 7.07 3.57
N PRO A 222 11.39 5.95 3.84
CA PRO A 222 12.56 5.97 4.69
C PRO A 222 13.62 6.91 4.08
N ILE A 223 14.04 7.92 4.87
CA ILE A 223 15.10 8.91 4.56
C ILE A 223 16.49 8.25 4.44
N CYS A 224 16.56 6.91 4.40
CA CYS A 224 17.75 6.16 4.01
C CYS A 224 17.98 6.27 2.49
N GLY A 225 18.27 7.49 2.00
CA GLY A 225 19.00 7.76 0.76
C GLY A 225 18.45 7.17 -0.54
N ARG A 226 17.14 6.91 -0.67
CA ARG A 226 16.54 6.39 -1.91
C ARG A 226 15.79 7.48 -2.67
N ARG A 227 16.51 8.16 -3.55
CA ARG A 227 16.13 8.38 -4.96
C ARG A 227 17.39 8.30 -5.81
#